data_AF-A0A9J6ZJF2-F1
#
_entry.id   AF-A0A9J6ZJF2-F1
#
_cell.length_a   1.000
_cell.length_b   1.000
_cell.length_c   1.000
_cell.angle_alpha   90.00
_cell.angle_beta   90.00
_cell.angle_gamma   90.00
#
_symmetry.space_group_name_H-M   'P 1'
#
loop_
_entity.id
_entity.type
_entity.pdbx_description
1 polymer ?
#
loop_
_entity_poly.entity_id
_entity_poly.type
_entity_poly.pdbx_seq_one_letter_code
_entity_poly.pdbx_strand_id
1 'polypeptide(L)'
;MKLSRYVVGTLLCFILTSCSTQSSTNNTFVASIYNVNLDDSLQTLKEIVDQSDYIVIGEIIGSLMNEETIDQVSIKVLDQYKGMEDKVGQVMNIHSTKVLSHEGMAYLLFISENKLNDNGNIRYESHAHPNPILNNRFIDGPFNNMSFKDIRRDVICCVESV
;
A
#
# COMPACT_ATOMS: atom_id res chain seq x y z
N MET A 1 5.58 -60.08 19.79
CA MET A 1 4.23 -60.13 19.17
C MET A 1 3.29 -59.22 19.95
N LYS A 2 2.52 -58.36 19.23
CA LYS A 2 1.42 -57.47 19.69
C LYS A 2 1.87 -56.30 20.59
N LEU A 3 1.99 -55.02 20.18
CA LEU A 3 1.29 -54.14 19.22
C LEU A 3 -0.07 -53.61 19.75
N SER A 4 -0.17 -52.26 19.84
CA SER A 4 -1.41 -51.43 19.84
C SER A 4 -2.15 -51.32 21.20
N ARG A 5 -2.66 -50.18 21.74
CA ARG A 5 -3.11 -48.84 21.27
C ARG A 5 -3.08 -47.86 22.49
N TYR A 6 -2.54 -46.64 22.44
CA TYR A 6 -3.08 -45.36 21.91
C TYR A 6 -4.39 -44.90 22.61
N VAL A 7 -4.41 -43.76 23.32
CA VAL A 7 -4.97 -42.42 22.92
C VAL A 7 -5.82 -41.96 24.12
N VAL A 8 -5.92 -40.71 24.60
CA VAL A 8 -5.44 -39.38 24.23
C VAL A 8 -5.64 -38.50 25.48
N GLY A 9 -4.67 -37.66 25.78
CA GLY A 9 -4.74 -36.65 26.85
C GLY A 9 -4.08 -35.37 26.37
N THR A 10 -4.82 -34.66 25.52
CA THR A 10 -4.57 -33.35 24.87
C THR A 10 -3.96 -32.35 25.86
N LEU A 11 -2.69 -31.96 25.63
CA LEU A 11 -2.28 -30.70 25.00
C LEU A 11 -2.79 -29.44 25.73
N LEU A 12 -1.97 -28.91 26.64
CA LEU A 12 -1.90 -27.50 26.95
C LEU A 12 -0.54 -27.23 27.61
N CYS A 13 0.29 -26.39 26.98
CA CYS A 13 1.01 -25.29 27.62
C CYS A 13 2.19 -24.79 26.77
N PHE A 14 2.06 -23.51 26.41
CA PHE A 14 3.10 -22.49 26.29
C PHE A 14 4.28 -22.75 25.36
N ILE A 15 4.12 -22.17 24.16
CA ILE A 15 5.18 -21.79 23.25
C ILE A 15 6.07 -20.76 23.98
N LEU A 16 7.17 -21.21 24.55
CA LEU A 16 8.33 -20.37 24.88
C LEU A 16 9.45 -20.71 23.90
N THR A 17 9.32 -20.28 22.65
CA THR A 17 10.49 -20.19 21.77
C THR A 17 11.25 -18.93 22.16
N SER A 18 12.19 -19.11 23.10
CA SER A 18 13.32 -18.22 23.29
C SER A 18 14.04 -18.06 21.95
N CYS A 19 13.97 -16.84 21.39
CA CYS A 19 14.79 -16.46 20.24
C CYS A 19 16.24 -16.40 20.73
N SER A 20 16.98 -17.48 20.51
CA SER A 20 18.42 -17.54 20.76
C SER A 20 19.13 -16.55 19.85
N THR A 21 19.71 -15.51 20.46
CA THR A 21 20.58 -14.55 19.79
C THR A 21 21.84 -15.25 19.31
N GLN A 22 21.82 -15.71 18.06
CA GLN A 22 23.04 -16.12 17.37
C GLN A 22 23.56 -14.91 16.60
N SER A 23 24.54 -14.24 17.22
CA SER A 23 25.38 -13.23 16.59
C SER A 23 26.14 -13.86 15.41
N SER A 24 25.69 -13.57 14.20
CA SER A 24 26.50 -13.70 12.99
C SER A 24 26.35 -12.42 12.18
N THR A 25 27.48 -11.73 12.08
CA THR A 25 27.74 -10.53 11.29
C THR A 25 27.21 -10.65 9.87
N ASN A 26 26.25 -9.80 9.51
CA ASN A 26 26.08 -9.28 8.16
C ASN A 26 25.66 -7.82 8.27
N ASN A 27 26.66 -6.95 8.42
CA ASN A 27 26.53 -5.52 8.14
C ASN A 27 26.26 -5.37 6.64
N THR A 28 25.01 -5.45 6.21
CA THR A 28 24.62 -5.01 4.86
C THR A 28 23.15 -4.60 4.84
N PHE A 29 22.93 -3.29 4.74
CA PHE A 29 21.67 -2.69 4.26
C PHE A 29 20.40 -2.88 5.11
N VAL A 30 20.41 -2.35 6.35
CA VAL A 30 19.18 -1.83 6.98
C VAL A 30 19.26 -0.29 7.00
N ALA A 31 19.63 0.29 5.86
CA ALA A 31 19.13 1.61 5.47
C ALA A 31 17.87 1.35 4.64
N SER A 32 16.92 0.64 5.26
CA SER A 32 15.65 0.26 4.64
C SER A 32 14.87 1.52 4.36
N ILE A 33 14.58 1.80 3.10
CA ILE A 33 13.41 2.46 2.45
C ILE A 33 12.62 3.58 3.19
N TYR A 34 12.68 3.71 4.52
CA TYR A 34 12.30 4.86 5.33
C TYR A 34 12.80 6.21 4.79
N ASN A 35 13.84 6.24 3.95
CA ASN A 35 14.39 7.47 3.36
C ASN A 35 14.19 7.55 1.84
N VAL A 36 13.32 6.75 1.22
CA VAL A 36 12.97 7.00 -0.20
C VAL A 36 12.20 8.32 -0.24
N ASN A 37 12.80 9.34 -0.85
CA ASN A 37 12.14 10.60 -1.14
C ASN A 37 11.12 10.36 -2.26
N LEU A 38 9.85 10.60 -1.96
CA LEU A 38 8.72 10.29 -2.85
C LEU A 38 8.25 11.48 -3.69
N ASP A 39 8.81 12.67 -3.49
CA ASP A 39 8.55 13.93 -4.21
C ASP A 39 9.76 14.88 -4.14
N ASP A 40 9.73 16.00 -4.88
CA ASP A 40 10.69 17.11 -4.74
C ASP A 40 10.61 17.76 -3.32
N SER A 41 9.52 17.52 -2.60
CA SER A 41 9.41 17.68 -1.16
C SER A 41 9.85 16.39 -0.46
N LEU A 42 10.83 16.46 0.44
CA LEU A 42 11.56 15.36 1.11
C LEU A 42 10.71 14.42 1.99
N GLN A 43 9.58 13.90 1.50
CA GLN A 43 8.67 13.04 2.25
C GLN A 43 9.10 11.57 2.19
N THR A 44 9.09 10.94 3.35
CA THR A 44 9.35 9.50 3.54
C THR A 44 8.12 8.66 3.27
N LEU A 45 8.29 7.37 2.99
CA LEU A 45 7.17 6.41 2.89
C LEU A 45 6.29 6.44 4.14
N LYS A 46 6.90 6.53 5.32
CA LYS A 46 6.14 6.56 6.58
C LYS A 46 5.24 7.81 6.65
N GLU A 47 5.77 8.98 6.33
CA GLU A 47 5.00 10.23 6.37
C GLU A 47 3.82 10.20 5.38
N ILE A 48 4.04 9.68 4.17
CA ILE A 48 2.97 9.55 3.18
C ILE A 48 1.92 8.53 3.64
N VAL A 49 2.33 7.40 4.23
CA VAL A 49 1.41 6.42 4.81
C VAL A 49 0.60 7.05 5.96
N ASP A 50 1.24 7.83 6.84
CA ASP A 50 0.59 8.49 7.97
C ASP A 50 -0.47 9.49 7.49
N GLN A 51 -0.16 10.28 6.46
CA GLN A 51 -1.03 11.33 5.91
C GLN A 51 -2.14 10.81 4.98
N SER A 52 -2.01 9.58 4.47
CA SER A 52 -3.03 8.98 3.59
C SER A 52 -4.23 8.50 4.41
N ASP A 53 -5.45 8.81 3.98
CA ASP A 53 -6.65 8.22 4.55
C ASP A 53 -6.91 6.81 4.00
N TYR A 54 -6.59 6.62 2.71
CA TYR A 54 -6.66 5.33 2.03
C TYR A 54 -5.35 5.01 1.33
N ILE A 55 -4.99 3.73 1.32
CA ILE A 55 -3.89 3.21 0.50
C ILE A 55 -4.42 1.99 -0.21
N VAL A 56 -4.44 2.04 -1.55
CA VAL A 56 -5.12 1.04 -2.37
C VAL A 56 -4.27 0.62 -3.56
N ILE A 57 -4.56 -0.58 -4.06
CA ILE A 57 -4.24 -0.97 -5.43
C ILE A 57 -5.49 -0.72 -6.27
N GLY A 58 -5.39 0.17 -7.25
CA GLY A 58 -6.48 0.53 -8.15
C GLY A 58 -6.16 0.25 -9.60
N GLU A 59 -7.10 -0.30 -10.36
CA GLU A 59 -7.03 -0.36 -11.82
C GLU A 59 -7.79 0.82 -12.42
N ILE A 60 -7.18 1.54 -13.35
CA ILE A 60 -7.85 2.65 -14.03
C ILE A 60 -8.89 2.10 -15.02
N ILE A 61 -10.14 2.52 -14.85
CA ILE A 61 -11.27 2.13 -15.70
C ILE A 61 -11.86 3.29 -16.51
N GLY A 62 -11.39 4.51 -16.28
CA GLY A 62 -11.73 5.68 -17.07
C GLY A 62 -11.08 6.94 -16.54
N SER A 63 -10.87 7.92 -17.42
CA SER A 63 -10.35 9.23 -17.06
C SER A 63 -11.18 10.35 -17.69
N LEU A 64 -11.29 11.46 -16.96
CA LEU A 64 -11.85 12.73 -17.39
C LEU A 64 -10.76 13.78 -17.22
N MET A 65 -10.17 14.22 -18.34
CA MET A 65 -9.31 15.40 -18.35
C MET A 65 -10.20 16.65 -18.32
N ASN A 66 -9.98 17.53 -17.36
CA ASN A 66 -10.46 18.90 -17.45
C ASN A 66 -9.32 19.79 -17.98
N GLU A 67 -9.68 20.84 -18.72
CA GLU A 67 -8.77 21.70 -19.51
C GLU A 67 -7.64 22.40 -18.70
N GLU A 68 -7.59 22.23 -17.36
CA GLU A 68 -6.73 22.98 -16.44
C GLU A 68 -5.94 22.11 -15.44
N THR A 69 -5.33 20.98 -15.85
CA THR A 69 -4.30 20.20 -15.08
C THR A 69 -4.76 19.18 -14.03
N ILE A 70 -6.05 19.05 -13.74
CA ILE A 70 -6.55 18.04 -12.78
C ILE A 70 -7.29 16.96 -13.55
N ASP A 71 -6.75 15.74 -13.48
CA ASP A 71 -7.41 14.55 -14.01
C ASP A 71 -8.29 13.95 -12.92
N GLN A 72 -9.59 13.81 -13.23
CA GLN A 72 -10.45 12.94 -12.45
C GLN A 72 -10.38 11.54 -13.06
N VAL A 73 -9.93 10.57 -12.26
CA VAL A 73 -9.73 9.20 -12.70
C VAL A 73 -10.65 8.29 -11.90
N SER A 74 -11.41 7.48 -12.62
CA SER A 74 -12.18 6.39 -12.02
C SER A 74 -11.29 5.16 -11.93
N ILE A 75 -11.11 4.67 -10.72
CA ILE A 75 -10.39 3.42 -10.45
C ILE A 75 -11.34 2.37 -9.92
N LYS A 76 -11.09 1.11 -10.26
CA LYS A 76 -11.64 -0.04 -9.54
C LYS A 76 -10.64 -0.49 -8.49
N VAL A 77 -11.04 -0.52 -7.23
CA VAL A 77 -10.17 -0.96 -6.14
C VAL A 77 -10.00 -2.47 -6.19
N LEU A 78 -8.75 -2.93 -6.29
CA LEU A 78 -8.37 -4.34 -6.35
C LEU A 78 -7.93 -4.87 -4.98
N ASP A 79 -7.23 -4.05 -4.19
CA ASP A 79 -6.77 -4.36 -2.83
C ASP A 79 -6.70 -3.07 -2.01
N GLN A 80 -6.81 -3.17 -0.67
CA GLN A 80 -6.79 -2.04 0.25
C GLN A 80 -5.89 -2.36 1.44
N TYR A 81 -4.92 -1.47 1.71
CA TYR A 81 -3.98 -1.58 2.82
C TYR A 81 -4.30 -0.63 3.97
N LYS A 82 -4.94 0.51 3.68
CA LYS A 82 -5.39 1.49 4.67
C LYS A 82 -6.74 2.08 4.23
N GLY A 83 -7.60 2.40 5.18
CA GLY A 83 -8.92 2.99 4.97
C GLY A 83 -9.93 2.50 6.01
N MET A 84 -10.81 3.38 6.49
CA MET A 84 -11.84 3.01 7.48
C MET A 84 -12.95 2.13 6.88
N GLU A 85 -13.36 2.43 5.65
CA GLU A 85 -14.37 1.67 4.93
C GLU A 85 -13.69 0.73 3.94
N ASP A 86 -14.21 -0.50 3.81
CA ASP A 86 -13.76 -1.43 2.77
C ASP A 86 -14.27 -0.96 1.40
N LYS A 87 -13.35 -0.59 0.51
CA LYS A 87 -13.64 -0.18 -0.87
C LYS A 87 -13.32 -1.26 -1.90
N VAL A 88 -12.85 -2.45 -1.51
CA VAL A 88 -12.43 -3.48 -2.47
C VAL A 88 -13.59 -3.87 -3.41
N GLY A 89 -13.30 -3.88 -4.71
CA GLY A 89 -14.27 -4.12 -5.77
C GLY A 89 -15.14 -2.92 -6.16
N GLN A 90 -15.10 -1.82 -5.39
CA GLN A 90 -15.85 -0.60 -5.68
C GLN A 90 -15.09 0.32 -6.62
N VAL A 91 -15.83 1.26 -7.22
CA VAL A 91 -15.26 2.33 -8.04
C VAL A 91 -15.05 3.57 -7.19
N MET A 92 -13.84 4.13 -7.22
CA MET A 92 -13.51 5.41 -6.59
C MET A 92 -13.13 6.42 -7.67
N ASN A 93 -13.60 7.67 -7.50
CA ASN A 93 -13.21 8.79 -8.35
C ASN A 93 -12.14 9.60 -7.62
N ILE A 94 -10.93 9.63 -8.18
CA ILE A 94 -9.76 10.25 -7.57
C ILE A 94 -9.33 11.43 -8.43
N HIS A 95 -9.08 12.57 -7.79
CA HIS A 95 -8.42 13.69 -8.42
C HIS A 95 -6.90 13.54 -8.31
N SER A 96 -6.21 13.71 -9.43
CA SER A 96 -4.75 13.67 -9.49
C SER A 96 -4.24 14.91 -10.20
N THR A 97 -3.17 15.48 -9.65
CA THR A 97 -2.39 16.56 -10.27
C THR A 97 -1.36 16.03 -11.27
N LYS A 98 -1.23 14.70 -11.37
CA LYS A 98 -0.37 13.99 -12.31
C LYS A 98 -1.22 13.10 -13.22
N VAL A 99 -0.84 13.06 -14.49
CA VAL A 99 -1.55 12.26 -15.49
C VAL A 99 -1.39 10.78 -15.15
N LEU A 100 -2.52 10.09 -14.95
CA LEU A 100 -2.53 8.63 -14.88
C LEU A 100 -2.86 8.07 -16.27
N SER A 101 -1.82 7.80 -17.05
CA SER A 101 -1.91 7.64 -18.51
C SER A 101 -2.23 6.23 -19.02
N HIS A 102 -2.35 5.22 -18.16
CA HIS A 102 -2.49 3.83 -18.60
C HIS A 102 -3.80 3.20 -18.08
N GLU A 103 -4.88 3.30 -18.86
CA GLU A 103 -6.10 2.53 -18.63
C GLU A 103 -5.80 1.02 -18.59
N GLY A 104 -6.50 0.29 -17.70
CA GLY A 104 -6.28 -1.15 -17.49
C GLY A 104 -4.99 -1.51 -16.74
N MET A 105 -4.19 -0.52 -16.32
CA MET A 105 -3.02 -0.74 -15.49
C MET A 105 -3.37 -0.58 -14.01
N ALA A 106 -2.74 -1.41 -13.16
CA ALA A 106 -2.85 -1.31 -11.72
C ALA A 106 -1.86 -0.27 -11.17
N TYR A 107 -2.28 0.48 -10.16
CA TYR A 107 -1.49 1.51 -9.49
C TYR A 107 -1.53 1.31 -7.98
N LEU A 108 -0.40 1.54 -7.31
CA LEU A 108 -0.40 1.82 -5.87
C LEU A 108 -0.64 3.32 -5.67
N LEU A 109 -1.73 3.63 -4.96
CA LEU A 109 -2.21 4.98 -4.74
C LEU A 109 -2.28 5.30 -3.25
N PHE A 110 -1.80 6.48 -2.91
CA PHE A 110 -1.86 7.09 -1.59
C PHE A 110 -2.88 8.21 -1.67
N ILE A 111 -4.01 8.04 -0.98
CA ILE A 111 -5.21 8.85 -1.20
C ILE A 111 -5.59 9.55 0.11
N SER A 112 -5.91 10.83 0.03
CA SER A 112 -6.55 11.54 1.14
C SER A 112 -7.99 11.90 0.83
N GLU A 113 -8.77 11.96 1.90
CA GLU A 113 -10.19 12.22 1.93
C GLU A 113 -10.45 13.66 2.37
N ASN A 114 -10.81 14.53 1.42
CA ASN A 114 -11.09 15.93 1.68
C ASN A 114 -12.60 16.19 1.68
N LYS A 115 -13.13 16.62 2.83
CA LYS A 115 -14.52 17.08 2.93
C LYS A 115 -14.64 18.46 2.30
N LEU A 116 -15.36 18.56 1.19
CA LEU A 116 -15.53 19.81 0.45
C LEU A 116 -16.52 20.77 1.10
N ASN A 117 -17.49 20.25 1.85
CA ASN A 117 -18.51 21.02 2.54
C ASN A 117 -19.08 20.25 3.74
N ASP A 118 -19.81 20.97 4.60
CA ASP A 118 -20.48 20.39 5.79
C ASP A 118 -21.58 19.37 5.43
N ASN A 119 -21.97 19.29 4.15
CA ASN A 119 -22.97 18.35 3.65
C ASN A 119 -22.40 16.94 3.39
N GLY A 120 -21.10 16.72 3.64
CA GLY A 120 -20.48 15.41 3.53
C GLY A 120 -20.06 15.03 2.11
N ASN A 121 -19.96 16.00 1.18
CA ASN A 121 -19.36 15.72 -0.11
C ASN A 121 -17.85 15.47 0.07
N ILE A 122 -17.44 14.24 -0.20
CA ILE A 122 -16.06 13.79 -0.09
C ILE A 122 -15.38 13.88 -1.45
N ARG A 123 -14.16 14.44 -1.47
CA ARG A 123 -13.24 14.40 -2.61
C ARG A 123 -12.05 13.53 -2.25
N TYR A 124 -11.73 12.57 -3.11
CA TYR A 124 -10.53 11.76 -2.98
C TYR A 124 -9.41 12.34 -3.86
N GLU A 125 -8.23 12.51 -3.29
CA GLU A 125 -7.07 13.08 -3.99
C GLU A 125 -5.83 12.19 -3.84
N SER A 126 -5.09 12.01 -4.93
CA SER A 126 -3.78 11.35 -4.87
C SER A 126 -2.77 12.27 -4.19
N HIS A 127 -2.29 11.87 -3.01
CA HIS A 127 -1.34 12.64 -2.20
C HIS A 127 0.12 12.50 -2.62
N ALA A 128 0.44 11.45 -3.38
CA ALA A 128 1.78 11.18 -3.88
C ALA A 128 1.74 10.91 -5.39
N HIS A 129 2.94 10.85 -5.99
CA HIS A 129 3.08 10.41 -7.37
C HIS A 129 2.42 9.04 -7.55
N PRO A 130 1.51 8.87 -8.53
CA PRO A 130 0.93 7.56 -8.83
C PRO A 130 2.00 6.53 -9.19
N ASN A 131 1.86 5.29 -8.69
CA ASN A 131 2.89 4.27 -8.85
C ASN A 131 2.35 3.11 -9.72
N PRO A 132 2.46 3.19 -11.06
CA PRO A 132 1.99 2.15 -11.97
C PRO A 132 2.76 0.85 -11.78
N ILE A 133 2.04 -0.28 -11.85
CA ILE A 133 2.55 -1.62 -11.64
C ILE A 133 2.38 -2.44 -12.92
N LEU A 134 3.48 -3.00 -13.41
CA LEU A 134 3.49 -3.93 -14.54
C LEU A 134 4.45 -5.08 -14.24
N ASN A 135 4.01 -6.32 -14.48
CA ASN A 135 4.82 -7.52 -14.27
C ASN A 135 5.45 -7.58 -12.85
N ASN A 136 4.66 -7.24 -11.83
CA ASN A 136 5.06 -7.23 -10.41
C ASN A 136 6.20 -6.25 -10.07
N ARG A 137 6.37 -5.19 -10.87
CA ARG A 137 7.33 -4.10 -10.63
C ARG A 137 6.66 -2.75 -10.86
N PHE A 138 7.16 -1.72 -10.20
CA PHE A 138 6.79 -0.35 -10.53
C PHE A 138 7.55 0.11 -11.77
N ILE A 139 6.86 0.78 -12.68
CA ILE A 139 7.45 1.24 -13.95
C ILE A 139 7.68 2.76 -13.98
N ASP A 140 7.19 3.48 -12.97
CA ASP A 140 7.33 4.92 -12.83
C ASP A 140 7.18 5.33 -11.36
N GLY A 141 7.46 6.61 -11.09
CA GLY A 141 7.38 7.21 -9.78
C GLY A 141 8.57 6.86 -8.87
N PRO A 142 8.48 7.17 -7.58
CA PRO A 142 9.58 7.00 -6.64
C PRO A 142 10.02 5.56 -6.42
N PHE A 143 9.13 4.60 -6.66
CA PHE A 143 9.42 3.18 -6.56
C PHE A 143 9.89 2.57 -7.87
N ASN A 144 10.19 3.37 -8.90
CA ASN A 144 10.53 2.87 -10.23
C ASN A 144 11.56 1.73 -10.17
N ASN A 145 11.24 0.65 -10.86
CA ASN A 145 12.00 -0.59 -10.95
C ASN A 145 12.10 -1.39 -9.64
N MET A 146 11.45 -0.99 -8.57
CA MET A 146 11.33 -1.77 -7.33
C MET A 146 10.25 -2.86 -7.49
N SER A 147 10.41 -3.93 -6.70
CA SER A 147 9.47 -5.04 -6.64
C SER A 147 8.18 -4.62 -5.95
N PHE A 148 7.04 -4.94 -6.57
CA PHE A 148 5.72 -4.70 -5.97
C PHE A 148 5.60 -5.39 -4.61
N LYS A 149 6.12 -6.62 -4.50
CA LYS A 149 6.08 -7.40 -3.25
C LYS A 149 6.82 -6.71 -2.10
N ASP A 150 7.96 -6.10 -2.38
CA ASP A 150 8.80 -5.49 -1.35
C ASP A 150 8.18 -4.19 -0.84
N ILE A 151 7.72 -3.32 -1.76
CA ILE A 151 7.02 -2.08 -1.37
C ILE A 151 5.71 -2.40 -0.66
N ARG A 152 4.94 -3.39 -1.12
CA ARG A 152 3.71 -3.82 -0.45
C ARG A 152 3.97 -4.20 1.01
N ARG A 153 5.00 -5.01 1.25
CA ARG A 153 5.38 -5.40 2.61
C ARG A 153 5.71 -4.16 3.45
N ASP A 154 6.51 -3.25 2.92
CA ASP A 154 6.96 -2.07 3.65
C ASP A 154 5.80 -1.10 3.95
N VAL A 155 4.85 -0.93 3.02
CA VAL A 155 3.59 -0.19 3.23
C VAL A 155 2.78 -0.82 4.36
N ILE A 156 2.58 -2.14 4.36
CA ILE A 156 1.85 -2.84 5.42
C ILE A 156 2.54 -2.62 6.78
N CYS A 157 3.87 -2.77 6.83
CA CYS A 157 4.62 -2.50 8.06
C CYS A 157 4.45 -1.06 8.56
N CYS A 158 4.39 -0.07 7.66
CA CYS A 158 4.12 1.31 8.05
C CYS A 158 2.70 1.48 8.60
N VAL A 159 1.69 0.89 7.96
CA VAL A 159 0.28 0.99 8.42
C VAL A 159 0.09 0.35 9.79
N GLU A 160 0.70 -0.80 10.05
CA GLU A 160 0.61 -1.50 11.34
C GLU A 160 1.38 -0.81 12.48
N SER A 161 2.22 0.19 12.16
CA SER A 161 3.02 0.93 13.13
C SER A 161 2.34 2.21 13.67
N VAL A 162 1.14 2.53 13.17
CA VAL A 162 0.33 3.71 13.56
C VAL A 162 -0.73 3.30 14.57
#